data_AF-A0A4R0DME3-F1
#
_entry.id   AF-A0A4R0DME3-F1
#
_cell.length_a   1.000
_cell.length_b   1.000
_cell.length_c   1.000
_cell.angle_alpha   90.00
_cell.angle_beta   90.00
_cell.angle_gamma   90.00
#
_symmetry.space_group_name_H-M   'P 1'
#
loop_
_entity.id
_entity.type
_entity.pdbx_description
1 polymer ?
#
loop_
_entity_poly.entity_id
_entity_poly.type
_entity_poly.pdbx_seq_one_letter_code
_entity_poly.pdbx_strand_id
1 'polypeptide(L)'
;MFVTQSLNSIPEIVENEIFSEVLQKKLAQHYVNLEATLLRAKVLRELSKSKVHYIIQSAIQAHQYNVAYLFSPFVLANLNQKVIYQSPATDAVLDILNPYYQAGKSQNFKADAALEALNLYVDLSYLELNAVDFFYYSLLKALSRTDVSNIYLITDLKLNRQKIEELEKFLKIQIHIIQTDPYDQITDCTELNMHKLLFKRKDQTYIEICEKFSKLNAQLLCANGSYSLEQASRLIEDMFYAEHIYEKLSVYAEYIQTCLQKDVSNLKIMA
;
A
#
# COMPACT_ATOMS: atom_id res chain seq x y z
N MET A 1 -11.85 -22.06 -9.25
CA MET A 1 -10.88 -22.17 -10.38
C MET A 1 -11.39 -21.29 -11.51
N PHE A 2 -10.51 -20.53 -12.17
CA PHE A 2 -10.88 -19.62 -13.25
C PHE A 2 -11.11 -20.40 -14.55
N VAL A 3 -12.04 -19.95 -15.38
CA VAL A 3 -12.27 -20.53 -16.71
C VAL A 3 -11.11 -20.16 -17.64
N THR A 4 -10.64 -18.92 -17.56
CA THR A 4 -9.49 -18.42 -18.30
C THR A 4 -8.20 -19.04 -17.76
N GLN A 5 -7.54 -19.86 -18.58
CA GLN A 5 -6.32 -20.58 -18.20
C GLN A 5 -5.21 -19.68 -17.64
N SER A 6 -4.99 -18.50 -18.24
CA SER A 6 -3.96 -17.56 -17.79
C SER A 6 -4.19 -16.99 -16.38
N LEU A 7 -5.41 -17.06 -15.84
CA LEU A 7 -5.72 -16.63 -14.47
C LEU A 7 -5.51 -17.76 -13.45
N ASN A 8 -5.42 -19.01 -13.90
CA ASN A 8 -5.16 -20.15 -13.02
C ASN A 8 -3.72 -20.19 -12.50
N SER A 9 -2.83 -19.30 -12.97
CA SER A 9 -1.52 -19.08 -12.35
C SER A 9 -1.59 -18.31 -11.04
N ILE A 10 -2.68 -17.55 -10.78
CA ILE A 10 -2.79 -16.70 -9.59
C ILE A 10 -2.66 -17.51 -8.29
N PRO A 11 -3.40 -18.63 -8.09
CA PRO A 11 -3.26 -19.43 -6.88
C PRO A 11 -1.88 -20.03 -6.67
N GLU A 12 -1.00 -20.03 -7.68
CA GLU A 12 0.37 -20.58 -7.63
C GLU A 12 1.44 -19.49 -7.39
N ILE A 13 1.04 -18.23 -7.19
CA ILE A 13 1.98 -17.12 -6.97
C ILE A 13 2.74 -17.25 -5.64
N VAL A 14 2.07 -17.63 -4.55
CA VAL A 14 2.74 -17.90 -3.28
C VAL A 14 3.16 -19.36 -3.27
N GLU A 15 4.44 -19.63 -3.09
CA GLU A 15 4.99 -20.98 -3.22
C GLU A 15 4.39 -21.94 -2.19
N ASN A 16 3.90 -23.10 -2.68
CA ASN A 16 3.30 -24.17 -1.87
C ASN A 16 2.02 -23.79 -1.11
N GLU A 17 1.40 -22.66 -1.45
CA GLU A 17 0.16 -22.20 -0.85
C GLU A 17 -1.02 -22.30 -1.84
N ILE A 18 -2.25 -22.31 -1.32
CA ILE A 18 -3.47 -22.33 -2.12
C ILE A 18 -4.51 -21.38 -1.54
N PHE A 19 -5.55 -21.07 -2.32
CA PHE A 19 -6.67 -20.26 -1.81
C PHE A 19 -7.43 -21.00 -0.71
N SER A 20 -7.42 -20.43 0.49
CA SER A 20 -8.23 -20.93 1.60
C SER A 20 -9.73 -20.77 1.33
N GLU A 21 -10.56 -21.54 2.02
CA GLU A 21 -12.02 -21.37 1.97
C GLU A 21 -12.47 -19.98 2.47
N VAL A 22 -11.75 -19.43 3.45
CA VAL A 22 -12.02 -18.10 4.01
C VAL A 22 -11.81 -17.02 2.95
N LEU A 23 -10.70 -17.09 2.22
CA LEU A 23 -10.42 -16.19 1.10
C LEU A 23 -11.47 -16.33 0.01
N GLN A 24 -11.81 -17.55 -0.40
CA GLN A 24 -12.82 -17.79 -1.44
C GLN A 24 -14.18 -17.19 -1.06
N LYS A 25 -14.61 -17.37 0.20
CA LYS A 25 -15.85 -16.77 0.72
C LYS A 25 -15.79 -15.24 0.70
N LYS A 26 -14.68 -14.63 1.11
CA LYS A 26 -14.49 -13.17 1.08
C LYS A 26 -14.52 -12.63 -0.35
N LEU A 27 -13.88 -13.30 -1.29
CA LEU A 27 -13.90 -12.90 -2.70
C LEU A 27 -15.31 -13.00 -3.28
N ALA A 28 -16.07 -14.06 -2.98
CA ALA A 28 -17.45 -14.21 -3.44
C ALA A 28 -18.40 -13.16 -2.84
N GLN A 29 -18.12 -12.67 -1.62
CA GLN A 29 -18.86 -11.56 -1.02
C GLN A 29 -18.55 -10.21 -1.70
N HIS A 30 -17.30 -10.00 -2.11
CA HIS A 30 -16.87 -8.73 -2.69
C HIS A 30 -17.14 -8.64 -4.21
N TYR A 31 -17.07 -9.77 -4.91
CA TYR A 31 -17.20 -9.83 -6.37
C TYR A 31 -18.37 -10.70 -6.79
N VAL A 32 -19.30 -10.12 -7.55
CA VAL A 32 -20.35 -10.88 -8.25
C VAL A 32 -19.73 -11.87 -9.23
N ASN A 33 -18.69 -11.44 -9.96
CA ASN A 33 -17.89 -12.30 -10.83
C ASN A 33 -16.45 -11.76 -10.91
N LEU A 34 -15.55 -12.32 -10.12
CA LEU A 34 -14.14 -11.91 -10.06
C LEU A 34 -13.45 -12.01 -11.42
N GLU A 35 -13.67 -13.11 -12.15
CA GLU A 35 -13.03 -13.34 -13.44
C GLU A 35 -13.41 -12.26 -14.47
N ALA A 36 -14.72 -11.99 -14.59
CA ALA A 36 -15.22 -10.95 -15.47
C ALA A 36 -14.68 -9.56 -15.09
N THR A 37 -14.57 -9.28 -13.79
CA THR A 37 -13.97 -8.03 -13.29
C THR A 37 -12.50 -7.90 -13.68
N LEU A 38 -11.68 -8.96 -13.49
CA LEU A 38 -10.26 -8.96 -13.86
C LEU A 38 -10.07 -8.76 -15.38
N LEU A 39 -10.86 -9.46 -16.20
CA LEU A 39 -10.78 -9.36 -17.65
C LEU A 39 -11.24 -7.97 -18.15
N ARG A 40 -12.30 -7.42 -17.55
CA ARG A 40 -12.74 -6.05 -17.83
C ARG A 40 -11.66 -5.04 -17.44
N ALA A 41 -11.06 -5.20 -16.26
CA ALA A 41 -9.99 -4.33 -15.79
C ALA A 41 -8.78 -4.34 -16.74
N LYS A 42 -8.39 -5.51 -17.23
CA LYS A 42 -7.35 -5.65 -18.26
C LYS A 42 -7.64 -4.80 -19.50
N VAL A 43 -8.84 -4.90 -20.07
CA VAL A 43 -9.22 -4.15 -21.28
C VAL A 43 -9.26 -2.65 -21.01
N LEU A 44 -9.83 -2.23 -19.87
CA LEU A 44 -10.00 -0.82 -19.56
C LEU A 44 -8.70 -0.13 -19.10
N ARG A 45 -7.71 -0.87 -18.57
CA ARG A 45 -6.41 -0.31 -18.15
C ARG A 45 -5.62 0.33 -19.28
N GLU A 46 -5.74 -0.20 -20.50
CA GLU A 46 -5.12 0.39 -21.69
C GLU A 46 -5.78 1.72 -22.09
N LEU A 47 -7.07 1.86 -21.80
CA LEU A 47 -7.87 3.06 -22.13
C LEU A 47 -7.82 4.11 -21.01
N SER A 48 -7.34 3.75 -19.82
CA SER A 48 -7.29 4.64 -18.67
C SER A 48 -6.28 5.76 -18.87
N LYS A 49 -6.75 7.00 -18.75
CA LYS A 49 -5.92 8.22 -18.70
C LYS A 49 -5.21 8.38 -17.36
N SER A 50 -5.81 7.85 -16.29
CA SER A 50 -5.20 7.83 -14.95
C SER A 50 -4.29 6.61 -14.82
N LYS A 51 -3.13 6.81 -14.17
CA LYS A 51 -2.16 5.75 -13.86
C LYS A 51 -1.91 5.76 -12.36
N VAL A 52 -2.39 4.73 -11.69
CA VAL A 52 -2.33 4.57 -10.24
C VAL A 52 -1.27 3.53 -9.88
N HIS A 53 -0.48 3.85 -8.86
CA HIS A 53 0.42 2.95 -8.17
C HIS A 53 -0.34 2.27 -7.02
N TYR A 54 -0.30 0.95 -6.92
CA TYR A 54 -0.94 0.20 -5.85
C TYR A 54 0.14 -0.48 -5.01
N ILE A 55 0.26 -0.12 -3.74
CA ILE A 55 1.21 -0.74 -2.82
C ILE A 55 0.45 -1.72 -1.94
N ILE A 56 0.88 -2.97 -1.94
CA ILE A 56 0.38 -4.02 -1.06
C ILE A 56 1.51 -4.38 -0.11
N GLN A 57 1.31 -4.08 1.16
CA GLN A 57 2.30 -4.36 2.20
C GLN A 57 1.80 -5.41 3.18
N SER A 58 2.64 -6.40 3.46
CA SER A 58 2.39 -7.41 4.50
C SER A 58 2.37 -6.78 5.90
N ALA A 59 1.85 -7.51 6.87
CA ALA A 59 1.72 -7.03 8.24
C ALA A 59 3.06 -6.47 8.78
N ILE A 60 3.03 -5.22 9.24
CA ILE A 60 4.17 -4.56 9.89
C ILE A 60 4.17 -4.95 11.37
N GLN A 61 5.27 -5.56 11.83
CA GLN A 61 5.48 -5.88 13.24
C GLN A 61 6.29 -4.77 13.93
N ALA A 62 6.12 -4.66 15.25
CA ALA A 62 6.77 -3.64 16.08
C ALA A 62 8.28 -3.48 15.82
N HIS A 63 9.02 -4.57 15.63
CA HIS A 63 10.49 -4.50 15.55
C HIS A 63 11.04 -4.55 14.13
N GLN A 64 10.25 -4.22 13.10
CA GLN A 64 10.68 -4.39 11.71
C GLN A 64 10.91 -3.06 10.99
N TYR A 65 12.06 -2.94 10.29
CA TYR A 65 12.34 -1.77 9.47
C TYR A 65 11.38 -1.60 8.27
N ASN A 66 10.61 -2.63 7.92
CA ASN A 66 9.58 -2.53 6.87
C ASN A 66 8.47 -1.51 7.20
N VAL A 67 8.36 -1.04 8.46
CA VAL A 67 7.55 0.13 8.83
C VAL A 67 7.88 1.38 8.00
N ALA A 68 9.11 1.48 7.47
CA ALA A 68 9.51 2.55 6.56
C ALA A 68 8.56 2.70 5.35
N TYR A 69 8.00 1.60 4.86
CA TYR A 69 7.11 1.61 3.70
C TYR A 69 5.72 2.19 3.99
N LEU A 70 5.36 2.38 5.27
CA LEU A 70 4.18 3.14 5.65
C LEU A 70 4.25 4.60 5.15
N PHE A 71 5.46 5.13 4.92
CA PHE A 71 5.69 6.47 4.38
C PHE A 71 5.69 6.52 2.84
N SER A 72 5.79 5.37 2.17
CA SER A 72 5.82 5.27 0.70
C SER A 72 4.69 6.02 0.00
N PRO A 73 3.42 5.94 0.43
CA PRO A 73 2.37 6.59 -0.33
C PRO A 73 2.41 8.13 -0.17
N PHE A 74 3.00 8.66 0.90
CA PHE A 74 3.25 10.10 1.03
C PHE A 74 4.43 10.55 0.15
N VAL A 75 5.47 9.72 0.03
CA VAL A 75 6.58 9.94 -0.92
C VAL A 75 6.03 10.04 -2.35
N LEU A 76 5.27 9.04 -2.81
CA LEU A 76 4.75 9.02 -4.18
C LEU A 76 3.76 10.18 -4.43
N ALA A 77 2.91 10.49 -3.45
CA ALA A 77 1.96 11.59 -3.59
C ALA A 77 2.64 12.98 -3.59
N ASN A 78 3.80 13.14 -2.95
CA ASN A 78 4.65 14.33 -3.08
C ASN A 78 5.30 14.46 -4.47
N LEU A 79 5.51 13.34 -5.16
CA LEU A 79 5.93 13.30 -6.57
C LEU A 79 4.75 13.43 -7.56
N ASN A 80 3.56 13.82 -7.07
CA ASN A 80 2.33 13.90 -7.84
C ASN A 80 1.88 12.59 -8.51
N GLN A 81 2.28 11.44 -7.94
CA GLN A 81 1.83 10.13 -8.40
C GLN A 81 0.61 9.69 -7.61
N LYS A 82 -0.45 9.27 -8.31
CA LYS A 82 -1.64 8.70 -7.68
C LYS A 82 -1.29 7.35 -7.08
N VAL A 83 -1.48 7.19 -5.77
CA VAL A 83 -1.14 5.98 -5.03
C VAL A 83 -2.26 5.50 -4.11
N ILE A 84 -2.51 4.20 -4.16
CA ILE A 84 -3.27 3.46 -3.16
C ILE A 84 -2.28 2.61 -2.37
N TYR A 85 -2.30 2.72 -1.05
CA TYR A 85 -1.54 1.88 -0.15
C TYR A 85 -2.48 1.00 0.65
N GLN A 86 -2.22 -0.31 0.67
CA GLN A 86 -3.00 -1.28 1.40
C GLN A 86 -2.10 -2.10 2.33
N SER A 87 -2.50 -2.20 3.60
CA SER A 87 -1.79 -2.96 4.63
C SER A 87 -2.77 -3.43 5.72
N PRO A 88 -2.49 -4.51 6.46
CA PRO A 88 -3.23 -4.84 7.67
C PRO A 88 -3.12 -3.73 8.71
N ALA A 89 -4.21 -3.48 9.45
CA ALA A 89 -4.24 -2.50 10.54
C ALA A 89 -3.57 -3.04 11.81
N THR A 90 -2.27 -3.33 11.77
CA THR A 90 -1.52 -3.79 12.95
C THR A 90 -1.33 -2.66 13.96
N ASP A 91 -1.03 -2.99 15.22
CA ASP A 91 -0.77 -1.99 16.27
C ASP A 91 0.36 -1.02 15.86
N ALA A 92 1.45 -1.53 15.27
CA ALA A 92 2.53 -0.72 14.71
C ALA A 92 2.06 0.33 13.69
N VAL A 93 1.12 -0.03 12.82
CA VAL A 93 0.55 0.90 11.83
C VAL A 93 -0.37 1.93 12.51
N LEU A 94 -1.20 1.45 13.43
CA LEU A 94 -2.18 2.26 14.12
C LEU A 94 -1.54 3.26 15.08
N ASP A 95 -0.48 2.90 15.78
CA ASP A 95 0.25 3.79 16.69
C ASP A 95 0.91 4.95 15.95
N ILE A 96 1.36 4.74 14.72
CA ILE A 96 1.92 5.81 13.88
C ILE A 96 0.82 6.71 13.30
N LEU A 97 -0.32 6.16 12.88
CA LEU A 97 -1.35 6.93 12.13
C LEU A 97 -2.44 7.54 13.01
N ASN A 98 -2.84 6.88 14.11
CA ASN A 98 -3.89 7.36 15.00
C ASN A 98 -3.65 8.74 15.64
N PRO A 99 -2.40 9.16 15.91
CA PRO A 99 -2.13 10.53 16.36
C PRO A 99 -2.55 11.62 15.38
N TYR A 100 -2.67 11.29 14.09
CA TYR A 100 -3.01 12.24 13.03
C TYR A 100 -4.50 12.25 12.68
N TYR A 101 -5.12 11.07 12.57
CA TYR A 101 -6.54 10.90 12.28
C TYR A 101 -7.05 9.59 12.87
N GLN A 102 -8.38 9.39 12.92
CA GLN A 102 -8.97 8.13 13.42
C GLN A 102 -8.79 6.97 12.42
N ALA A 103 -7.55 6.52 12.20
CA ALA A 103 -7.20 5.45 11.28
C ALA A 103 -7.94 4.14 11.62
N GLY A 104 -8.11 3.86 12.92
CA GLY A 104 -8.95 2.78 13.47
C GLY A 104 -10.40 2.72 12.94
N LYS A 105 -10.94 3.84 12.44
CA LYS A 105 -12.36 4.00 12.07
C LYS A 105 -12.59 4.35 10.60
N SER A 106 -11.53 4.44 9.80
CA SER A 106 -11.57 4.93 8.41
C SER A 106 -12.14 3.91 7.41
N GLN A 107 -13.25 3.24 7.74
CA GLN A 107 -13.88 2.25 6.88
C GLN A 107 -14.83 2.95 5.90
N ASN A 108 -14.69 2.63 4.60
CA ASN A 108 -15.59 3.01 3.49
C ASN A 108 -15.39 4.39 2.83
N PHE A 109 -14.20 4.98 2.88
CA PHE A 109 -13.93 6.15 2.05
C PHE A 109 -13.86 5.82 0.58
N LYS A 110 -14.38 6.72 -0.25
CA LYS A 110 -14.28 6.61 -1.71
C LYS A 110 -12.84 6.87 -2.13
N ALA A 111 -12.09 5.78 -2.37
CA ALA A 111 -10.71 5.85 -2.83
C ALA A 111 -10.52 6.84 -3.99
N ASP A 112 -11.41 6.83 -4.97
CA ASP A 112 -11.32 7.71 -6.15
C ASP A 112 -11.44 9.20 -5.77
N ALA A 113 -12.25 9.55 -4.78
CA ALA A 113 -12.36 10.93 -4.31
C ALA A 113 -11.08 11.40 -3.60
N ALA A 114 -10.47 10.53 -2.79
CA ALA A 114 -9.20 10.81 -2.13
C ALA A 114 -8.04 10.90 -3.14
N LEU A 115 -8.04 10.03 -4.15
CA LEU A 115 -7.04 10.07 -5.23
C LEU A 115 -7.15 11.33 -6.09
N GLU A 116 -8.35 11.81 -6.41
CA GLU A 116 -8.50 13.07 -7.15
C GLU A 116 -8.13 14.29 -6.30
N ALA A 117 -8.39 14.26 -4.99
CA ALA A 117 -8.09 15.39 -4.11
C ALA A 117 -6.60 15.46 -3.70
N LEU A 118 -5.97 14.32 -3.45
CA LEU A 118 -4.70 14.24 -2.73
C LEU A 118 -3.62 13.43 -3.43
N ASN A 119 -3.96 12.72 -4.51
CA ASN A 119 -3.16 11.67 -5.13
C ASN A 119 -2.86 10.49 -4.20
N LEU A 120 -3.62 10.33 -3.11
CA LEU A 120 -3.29 9.39 -2.04
C LEU A 120 -4.56 8.75 -1.46
N TYR A 121 -4.52 7.43 -1.27
CA TYR A 121 -5.48 6.70 -0.45
C TYR A 121 -4.78 5.62 0.38
N VAL A 122 -5.01 5.62 1.69
CA VAL A 122 -4.51 4.62 2.64
C VAL A 122 -5.67 3.70 3.04
N ASP A 123 -5.55 2.42 2.72
CA ASP A 123 -6.54 1.37 2.91
C ASP A 123 -6.05 0.36 3.96
N LEU A 124 -6.46 0.57 5.21
CA LEU A 124 -6.10 -0.32 6.31
C LEU A 124 -7.13 -1.45 6.43
N SER A 125 -6.66 -2.68 6.29
CA SER A 125 -7.51 -3.87 6.36
C SER A 125 -7.66 -4.36 7.80
N TYR A 126 -8.91 -4.40 8.25
CA TYR A 126 -9.34 -5.05 9.51
C TYR A 126 -9.82 -6.48 9.29
N LEU A 127 -9.61 -7.04 8.10
CA LEU A 127 -10.00 -8.40 7.81
C LEU A 127 -9.12 -9.37 8.60
N GLU A 128 -9.74 -10.25 9.38
CA GLU A 128 -9.09 -11.41 10.00
C GLU A 128 -8.71 -12.44 8.93
N LEU A 129 -7.68 -12.11 8.15
CA LEU A 129 -7.05 -12.98 7.16
C LEU A 129 -5.63 -13.29 7.62
N ASN A 130 -5.19 -14.53 7.37
CA ASN A 130 -3.76 -14.84 7.49
C ASN A 130 -2.96 -14.09 6.40
N ALA A 131 -1.63 -14.12 6.50
CA ALA A 131 -0.75 -13.37 5.59
C ALA A 131 -0.98 -13.71 4.10
N VAL A 132 -1.15 -15.00 3.78
CA VAL A 132 -1.35 -15.48 2.40
C VAL A 132 -2.71 -15.04 1.86
N ASP A 133 -3.76 -15.18 2.65
CA ASP A 133 -5.11 -14.77 2.25
C ASP A 133 -5.21 -13.25 2.10
N PHE A 134 -4.58 -12.49 3.00
CA PHE A 134 -4.48 -11.03 2.89
C PHE A 134 -3.74 -10.64 1.60
N PHE A 135 -2.61 -11.28 1.30
CA PHE A 135 -1.84 -11.06 0.08
C PHE A 135 -2.72 -11.26 -1.15
N TYR A 136 -3.38 -12.42 -1.27
CA TYR A 136 -4.22 -12.72 -2.43
C TYR A 136 -5.44 -11.82 -2.55
N TYR A 137 -6.11 -11.54 -1.44
CA TYR A 137 -7.24 -10.62 -1.43
C TYR A 137 -6.84 -9.24 -1.94
N SER A 138 -5.73 -8.71 -1.45
CA SER A 138 -5.20 -7.40 -1.84
C SER A 138 -4.72 -7.38 -3.29
N LEU A 139 -4.04 -8.44 -3.74
CA LEU A 139 -3.59 -8.57 -5.12
C LEU A 139 -4.79 -8.59 -6.08
N LEU A 140 -5.79 -9.41 -5.81
CA LEU A 140 -7.00 -9.48 -6.63
C LEU A 140 -7.79 -8.16 -6.62
N LYS A 141 -7.78 -7.44 -5.50
CA LYS A 141 -8.34 -6.08 -5.39
C LYS A 141 -7.62 -5.09 -6.28
N ALA A 142 -6.30 -5.07 -6.25
CA ALA A 142 -5.47 -4.21 -7.10
C ALA A 142 -5.65 -4.54 -8.60
N LEU A 143 -5.61 -5.83 -8.96
CA LEU A 143 -5.79 -6.29 -10.34
C LEU A 143 -7.21 -6.02 -10.86
N SER A 144 -8.21 -5.90 -9.99
CA SER A 144 -9.58 -5.57 -10.38
C SER A 144 -9.79 -4.09 -10.74
N ARG A 145 -8.83 -3.22 -10.44
CA ARG A 145 -8.93 -1.79 -10.78
C ARG A 145 -8.55 -1.52 -12.23
N THR A 146 -9.28 -0.60 -12.86
CA THR A 146 -9.12 -0.23 -14.27
C THR A 146 -8.07 0.86 -14.50
N ASP A 147 -7.55 1.48 -13.45
CA ASP A 147 -6.63 2.63 -13.50
C ASP A 147 -5.23 2.32 -12.97
N VAL A 148 -5.01 1.12 -12.41
CA VAL A 148 -3.71 0.71 -11.87
C VAL A 148 -2.76 0.35 -13.01
N SER A 149 -1.54 0.89 -12.95
CA SER A 149 -0.46 0.54 -13.88
C SER A 149 0.70 -0.19 -13.22
N ASN A 150 0.90 0.07 -11.93
CA ASN A 150 1.97 -0.52 -11.13
C ASN A 150 1.41 -1.12 -9.85
N ILE A 151 1.84 -2.32 -9.50
CA ILE A 151 1.60 -2.94 -8.20
C ILE A 151 2.94 -3.18 -7.53
N TYR A 152 3.11 -2.76 -6.28
CA TYR A 152 4.27 -3.10 -5.46
C TYR A 152 3.85 -4.11 -4.42
N LEU A 153 4.55 -5.24 -4.38
CA LEU A 153 4.34 -6.31 -3.42
C LEU A 153 5.47 -6.25 -2.39
N ILE A 154 5.18 -5.67 -1.22
CA ILE A 154 6.12 -5.54 -0.11
C ILE A 154 5.84 -6.67 0.88
N THR A 155 6.65 -7.74 0.82
CA THR A 155 6.33 -8.98 1.52
C THR A 155 7.56 -9.83 1.83
N ASP A 156 7.46 -10.63 2.88
CA ASP A 156 8.38 -11.70 3.24
C ASP A 156 7.96 -13.07 2.68
N LEU A 157 6.77 -13.17 2.08
CA LEU A 157 6.29 -14.38 1.41
C LEU A 157 7.23 -14.78 0.26
N LYS A 158 7.35 -16.10 0.04
CA LYS A 158 8.07 -16.64 -1.11
C LYS A 158 7.16 -16.61 -2.33
N LEU A 159 7.48 -15.73 -3.27
CA LEU A 159 6.70 -15.53 -4.48
C LEU A 159 7.36 -16.19 -5.69
N ASN A 160 6.57 -16.93 -6.47
CA ASN A 160 6.96 -17.48 -7.74
C ASN A 160 7.02 -16.37 -8.80
N ARG A 161 8.24 -15.90 -9.09
CA ARG A 161 8.49 -14.81 -10.05
C ARG A 161 7.99 -15.13 -11.46
N GLN A 162 8.13 -16.37 -11.91
CA GLN A 162 7.68 -16.76 -13.24
C GLN A 162 6.15 -16.60 -13.37
N LYS A 163 5.38 -17.01 -12.34
CA LYS A 163 3.92 -16.86 -12.33
C LYS A 163 3.49 -15.39 -12.30
N ILE A 164 4.24 -14.55 -11.60
CA ILE A 164 4.04 -13.10 -11.60
C ILE A 164 4.30 -12.53 -13.00
N GLU A 165 5.42 -12.86 -13.65
CA GLU A 165 5.72 -12.39 -15.01
C GLU A 165 4.68 -12.83 -16.05
N GLU A 166 4.19 -14.07 -15.94
CA GLU A 166 3.08 -14.58 -16.77
C GLU A 166 1.82 -13.74 -16.57
N LEU A 167 1.50 -13.40 -15.31
CA LEU A 167 0.35 -12.59 -14.94
C LEU A 167 0.49 -11.13 -15.42
N GLU A 168 1.67 -10.52 -15.25
CA GLU A 168 1.99 -9.17 -15.74
C GLU A 168 1.74 -9.06 -17.25
N LYS A 169 2.31 -9.99 -18.03
CA LYS A 169 2.15 -10.05 -19.48
C LYS A 169 0.70 -10.22 -19.86
N PHE A 170 -0.02 -11.12 -19.18
CA PHE A 170 -1.41 -11.38 -19.48
C PHE A 170 -2.31 -10.18 -19.15
N LEU A 171 -2.15 -9.56 -17.98
CA LEU A 171 -3.00 -8.47 -17.51
C LEU A 171 -2.53 -7.09 -17.98
N LYS A 172 -1.36 -6.97 -18.62
CA LYS A 172 -0.79 -5.69 -19.10
C LYS A 172 -0.60 -4.69 -17.96
N ILE A 173 0.07 -5.15 -16.91
CA ILE A 173 0.36 -4.39 -15.69
C ILE A 173 1.80 -4.68 -15.25
N GLN A 174 2.43 -3.75 -14.53
CA GLN A 174 3.73 -3.96 -13.92
C GLN A 174 3.56 -4.33 -12.44
N ILE A 175 4.24 -5.38 -11.99
CA ILE A 175 4.21 -5.92 -10.64
C ILE A 175 5.67 -5.99 -10.15
N HIS A 176 5.99 -5.17 -9.16
CA HIS A 176 7.31 -5.05 -8.57
C HIS A 176 7.35 -5.74 -7.23
N ILE A 177 8.27 -6.68 -7.04
CA ILE A 177 8.45 -7.41 -5.78
C ILE A 177 9.53 -6.72 -4.95
N ILE A 178 9.19 -6.35 -3.73
CA ILE A 178 10.09 -5.79 -2.73
C ILE A 178 10.12 -6.78 -1.57
N GLN A 179 11.17 -7.59 -1.51
CA GLN A 179 11.32 -8.60 -0.46
C GLN A 179 11.66 -7.92 0.86
N THR A 180 10.86 -8.16 1.89
CA THR A 180 11.19 -7.74 3.26
C THR A 180 11.91 -8.84 4.01
N ASP A 181 12.90 -8.45 4.81
CA ASP A 181 13.57 -9.34 5.74
C ASP A 181 12.97 -9.16 7.14
N PRO A 182 12.29 -10.18 7.70
CA PRO A 182 11.72 -10.09 9.05
C PRO A 182 12.79 -9.96 10.14
N TYR A 183 14.06 -10.24 9.84
CA TYR A 183 15.20 -10.10 10.74
C TYR A 183 15.90 -8.72 10.64
N ASP A 184 15.52 -7.87 9.69
CA ASP A 184 15.99 -6.48 9.60
C ASP A 184 15.27 -5.63 10.65
N GLN A 185 15.83 -5.61 11.86
CA GLN A 185 15.15 -5.11 13.05
C GLN A 185 15.51 -3.68 13.43
N ILE A 186 14.50 -2.94 13.86
CA ILE A 186 14.59 -1.62 14.49
C ILE A 186 14.14 -1.71 15.95
N THR A 187 14.55 -0.77 16.80
CA THR A 187 13.86 -0.50 18.07
C THR A 187 12.36 -0.39 17.85
N ASP A 188 11.56 -0.84 18.81
CA ASP A 188 10.09 -0.89 18.72
C ASP A 188 9.51 0.35 18.01
N CYS A 189 8.92 0.11 16.83
CA CYS A 189 8.44 1.17 15.96
C CYS A 189 7.21 1.88 16.51
N THR A 190 6.53 1.28 17.49
CA THR A 190 5.44 1.92 18.25
C THR A 190 5.96 3.06 19.12
N GLU A 191 7.25 3.06 19.46
CA GLU A 191 7.92 4.10 20.27
C GLU A 191 8.63 5.16 19.42
N LEU A 192 8.48 5.14 18.10
CA LEU A 192 9.11 6.14 17.22
C LEU A 192 8.61 7.54 17.53
N ASN A 193 9.55 8.44 17.81
CA ASN A 193 9.28 9.86 17.94
C ASN A 193 9.08 10.46 16.54
N MET A 194 7.82 10.53 16.12
CA MET A 194 7.42 11.06 14.82
C MET A 194 7.86 12.50 14.57
N HIS A 195 7.96 13.32 15.62
CA HIS A 195 8.49 14.68 15.49
C HIS A 195 9.98 14.67 15.14
N LYS A 196 10.80 13.82 15.79
CA LYS A 196 12.22 13.67 15.40
C LYS A 196 12.36 13.05 14.00
N LEU A 197 11.50 12.09 13.66
CA LEU A 197 11.55 11.42 12.35
C LEU A 197 11.18 12.36 11.20
N LEU A 198 10.16 13.21 11.35
CA LEU A 198 9.58 13.96 10.23
C LEU A 198 9.95 15.45 10.18
N PHE A 199 10.68 15.99 11.18
CA PHE A 199 11.11 17.40 11.22
C PHE A 199 12.62 17.58 11.12
N LYS A 200 13.07 18.79 10.77
CA LYS A 200 14.48 19.12 10.50
C LYS A 200 15.48 18.72 11.59
N ARG A 201 15.10 18.82 12.87
CA ARG A 201 16.01 18.57 14.00
C ARG A 201 15.99 17.10 14.40
N LYS A 202 17.06 16.38 14.08
CA LYS A 202 17.26 14.96 14.39
C LYS A 202 18.49 14.78 15.27
N ASP A 203 18.43 13.82 16.19
CA ASP A 203 19.64 13.29 16.84
C ASP A 203 20.23 12.17 15.96
N GLN A 204 21.39 11.65 16.36
CA GLN A 204 22.12 10.64 15.59
C GLN A 204 21.26 9.39 15.28
N THR A 205 20.43 8.94 16.23
CA THR A 205 19.55 7.80 16.03
C THR A 205 18.52 8.07 14.93
N TYR A 206 17.90 9.24 14.92
CA TYR A 206 16.91 9.58 13.89
C TYR A 206 17.52 9.93 12.53
N ILE A 207 18.79 10.36 12.49
CA ILE A 207 19.54 10.46 11.23
C ILE A 207 19.69 9.08 10.60
N GLU A 208 20.16 8.09 11.37
CA GLU A 208 20.36 6.71 10.89
C GLU A 208 19.03 6.04 10.46
N ILE A 209 17.96 6.26 11.23
CA ILE A 209 16.62 5.78 10.87
C ILE A 209 16.16 6.42 9.56
N CYS A 210 16.31 7.75 9.40
CA CYS A 210 15.93 8.44 8.17
C CYS A 210 16.72 7.95 6.97
N GLU A 211 18.04 7.74 7.09
CA GLU A 211 18.85 7.17 6.02
C GLU A 211 18.35 5.78 5.61
N LYS A 212 18.06 4.91 6.59
CA LYS A 212 17.54 3.56 6.33
C LYS A 212 16.15 3.61 5.69
N PHE A 213 15.25 4.44 6.21
CA PHE A 213 13.89 4.60 5.66
C PHE A 213 13.94 5.12 4.22
N SER A 214 14.85 6.06 3.94
CA SER A 214 15.04 6.62 2.61
C SER A 214 15.54 5.57 1.62
N LYS A 215 16.51 4.75 2.02
CA LYS A 215 17.02 3.62 1.22
C LYS A 215 15.93 2.56 0.95
N LEU A 216 15.09 2.25 1.93
CA LEU A 216 13.99 1.30 1.77
C LEU A 216 12.95 1.83 0.78
N ASN A 217 12.46 3.06 0.99
CA ASN A 217 11.47 3.69 0.11
C ASN A 217 12.02 3.94 -1.31
N ALA A 218 13.35 4.13 -1.47
CA ALA A 218 13.99 4.31 -2.76
C ALA A 218 13.78 3.10 -3.70
N GLN A 219 13.59 1.90 -3.15
CA GLN A 219 13.30 0.70 -3.94
C GLN A 219 12.02 0.84 -4.78
N LEU A 220 11.01 1.57 -4.28
CA LEU A 220 9.78 1.83 -5.05
C LEU A 220 10.03 2.75 -6.24
N LEU A 221 10.87 3.77 -6.07
CA LEU A 221 11.18 4.72 -7.15
C LEU A 221 12.08 4.09 -8.21
N CYS A 222 13.04 3.26 -7.78
CA CYS A 222 13.93 2.54 -8.69
C CYS A 222 13.20 1.51 -9.55
N ALA A 223 12.17 0.87 -9.00
CA ALA A 223 11.36 -0.10 -9.72
C ALA A 223 10.69 0.48 -10.99
N ASN A 224 10.44 1.80 -11.02
CA ASN A 224 9.92 2.49 -12.21
C ASN A 224 11.01 2.93 -13.21
N GLY A 225 12.28 2.60 -12.97
CA GLY A 225 13.41 2.90 -13.85
C GLY A 225 13.78 4.39 -13.98
N SER A 226 13.13 5.28 -13.22
CA SER A 226 13.30 6.74 -13.36
C SER A 226 14.48 7.31 -12.55
N TYR A 227 14.97 6.56 -11.56
CA TYR A 227 16.01 7.01 -10.63
C TYR A 227 16.99 5.89 -10.33
N SER A 228 18.28 6.22 -10.20
CA SER A 228 19.22 5.33 -9.53
C SER A 228 18.89 5.25 -8.03
N LEU A 229 19.35 4.19 -7.35
CA LEU A 229 19.12 4.02 -5.91
C LEU A 229 19.64 5.21 -5.10
N GLU A 230 20.81 5.74 -5.48
CA GLU A 230 21.41 6.89 -4.81
C GLU A 230 20.57 8.15 -5.01
N GLN A 231 20.08 8.41 -6.23
CA GLN A 231 19.23 9.56 -6.52
C GLN A 231 17.90 9.47 -5.78
N ALA A 232 17.25 8.31 -5.83
CA ALA A 232 15.99 8.06 -5.15
C ALA A 232 16.13 8.19 -3.62
N SER A 233 17.20 7.62 -3.05
CA SER A 233 17.44 7.70 -1.60
C SER A 233 17.66 9.14 -1.14
N ARG A 234 18.48 9.93 -1.84
CA ARG A 234 18.69 11.35 -1.50
C ARG A 234 17.42 12.17 -1.62
N LEU A 235 16.65 11.96 -2.69
CA LEU A 235 15.37 12.63 -2.89
C LEU A 235 14.38 12.36 -1.76
N ILE A 236 14.29 11.10 -1.31
CA ILE A 236 13.39 10.72 -0.22
C ILE A 236 13.90 11.26 1.11
N GLU A 237 15.21 11.21 1.34
CA GLU A 237 15.83 11.78 2.51
C GLU A 237 15.52 13.28 2.62
N ASP A 238 15.65 14.02 1.53
CA ASP A 238 15.26 15.43 1.45
C ASP A 238 13.78 15.64 1.82
N MET A 239 12.86 14.73 1.47
CA MET A 239 11.46 14.83 1.87
C MET A 239 11.24 14.63 3.38
N PHE A 240 12.05 13.79 4.04
CA PHE A 240 12.02 13.62 5.50
C PHE A 240 12.62 14.83 6.23
N TYR A 241 13.61 15.50 5.65
CA TYR A 241 14.23 16.70 6.23
C TYR A 241 13.46 17.98 5.93
N ALA A 242 12.86 18.10 4.75
CA ALA A 242 12.09 19.28 4.33
C ALA A 242 10.64 19.27 4.85
N GLU A 243 10.29 18.33 5.74
CA GLU A 243 8.95 18.18 6.32
C GLU A 243 7.84 17.82 5.30
N HIS A 244 8.18 17.56 4.03
CA HIS A 244 7.20 17.24 2.98
C HIS A 244 6.37 15.99 3.30
N ILE A 245 6.96 14.97 3.94
CA ILE A 245 6.21 13.79 4.39
C ILE A 245 5.19 14.16 5.47
N TYR A 246 5.59 14.97 6.45
CA TYR A 246 4.71 15.45 7.50
C TYR A 246 3.58 16.30 6.95
N GLU A 247 3.88 17.27 6.08
CA GLU A 247 2.87 18.13 5.45
C GLU A 247 1.82 17.31 4.71
N LYS A 248 2.26 16.35 3.88
CA LYS A 248 1.35 15.49 3.12
C LYS A 248 0.50 14.60 4.03
N LEU A 249 1.09 14.05 5.10
CA LEU A 249 0.38 13.28 6.11
C LEU A 249 -0.66 14.14 6.85
N SER A 250 -0.31 15.36 7.23
CA SER A 250 -1.21 16.29 7.92
C SER A 250 -2.41 16.66 7.05
N VAL A 251 -2.19 16.98 5.76
CA VAL A 251 -3.28 17.29 4.81
C VAL A 251 -4.18 16.08 4.60
N TYR A 252 -3.59 14.88 4.45
CA TYR A 252 -4.37 13.65 4.34
C TYR A 252 -5.22 13.38 5.58
N ALA A 253 -4.62 13.55 6.76
CA ALA A 253 -5.30 13.37 8.03
C ALA A 253 -6.49 14.32 8.21
N GLU A 254 -6.32 15.60 7.87
CA GLU A 254 -7.38 16.60 7.91
C GLU A 254 -8.53 16.25 6.95
N TYR A 255 -8.21 15.81 5.73
CA TYR A 255 -9.20 15.37 4.75
C TYR A 255 -10.02 14.19 5.29
N ILE A 256 -9.35 13.15 5.79
CA ILE A 256 -10.02 11.96 6.34
C ILE A 256 -10.88 12.31 7.55
N GLN A 257 -10.37 13.14 8.45
CA GLN A 257 -11.12 13.60 9.63
C GLN A 257 -12.38 14.39 9.23
N THR A 258 -12.28 15.22 8.19
CA THR A 258 -13.42 15.95 7.63
C THR A 258 -14.47 15.01 7.04
N CYS A 259 -14.05 13.97 6.33
CA CYS A 259 -14.95 12.95 5.81
C CYS A 259 -15.66 12.20 6.95
N LEU A 260 -14.94 11.77 7.99
CA LEU A 260 -15.52 11.14 9.18
C LEU A 260 -16.60 12.01 9.85
N GLN A 261 -16.32 13.30 10.02
CA GLN A 261 -17.26 14.23 10.65
C GLN A 261 -18.54 14.41 9.82
N LYS A 262 -18.43 14.45 8.49
CA LYS A 262 -19.59 14.53 7.58
C LYS A 262 -20.45 13.27 7.66
N ASP A 263 -19.84 12.09 7.69
CA ASP A 263 -20.59 10.84 7.80
C ASP A 263 -21.35 10.73 9.12
N VAL A 264 -20.72 11.12 10.24
CA VAL A 264 -21.37 11.18 11.56
C VAL A 264 -22.52 12.19 11.57
N SER A 265 -22.35 13.33 10.91
CA SER A 265 -23.38 14.37 10.86
C SER A 265 -24.59 13.93 10.03
N ASN A 266 -24.36 13.25 8.90
CA ASN A 266 -25.42 12.72 8.05
C ASN A 266 -26.22 11.61 8.77
N LEU A 267 -25.56 10.74 9.54
CA LEU A 267 -26.24 9.74 10.37
C LEU A 267 -27.13 10.36 11.45
N LYS A 268 -26.73 11.48 12.04
CA LYS A 268 -27.53 12.22 13.04
C LYS A 268 -28.74 12.95 12.44
N ILE A 269 -28.71 13.32 11.17
CA ILE A 269 -29.82 14.00 10.48
C ILE A 269 -30.88 12.97 10.02
N MET A 270 -30.49 11.70 9.87
CA MET A 270 -31.37 10.60 9.46
C MET A 270 -31.95 9.79 10.63
N ALA A 271 -31.60 10.11 11.87
CA ALA A 271 -32.10 9.49 13.10
C ALA A 271 -33.06 10.44 13.83
#